data_AF-A0A521LAM3-F1
#
_entry.id   AF-A0A521LAM3-F1
#
_cell.length_a   1.000
_cell.length_b   1.000
_cell.length_c   1.000
_cell.angle_alpha   90.00
_cell.angle_beta   90.00
_cell.angle_gamma   90.00
#
_symmetry.space_group_name_H-M   'P 1'
#
loop_
_entity.id
_entity.type
_entity.pdbx_description
1 polymer ?
#
loop_
_entity_poly.entity_id
_entity_poly.type
_entity_poly.pdbx_seq_one_letter_code
_entity_poly.pdbx_strand_id
1 'polypeptide(L)'
;MDDWESRKDYLQLTAEEEAGLKSLQPLMAQHVDELVGAFYRHLLQFEETRALLTDELITTRLKDAQKRYLLSLVTGPYDRPYMEGRLRIGEVHERIGLTPQWYLGAYALYLNLLHPLIFKYFRDKPDQCQFLRITLTKVVFLDISLVIEAYIRKSSEKFEFANRQLAALSRELEKGLNQRTKDLRKERDFISTVLETSSALMVVLDQGGRIVRFNRTCERTTGYTLDEVKGRHPWDRLMLPEDVEPVKAAFR
;
A
#
# COMPACT_ATOMS: atom_id res chain seq x y z
N MET A 1 -18.34 24.73 -10.14
CA MET A 1 -18.66 25.02 -8.73
C MET A 1 -17.36 24.78 -7.97
N ASP A 2 -16.96 25.69 -7.07
CA ASP A 2 -15.76 25.45 -6.25
C ASP A 2 -16.00 24.17 -5.42
N ASP A 3 -15.01 23.26 -5.37
CA ASP A 3 -15.13 21.96 -4.67
C ASP A 3 -15.58 22.15 -3.21
N TRP A 4 -15.15 23.26 -2.60
CA TRP A 4 -15.55 23.63 -1.25
C TRP A 4 -17.04 23.94 -1.10
N GLU A 5 -17.60 24.77 -1.98
CA GLU A 5 -19.03 25.12 -1.92
C GLU A 5 -19.91 23.91 -2.25
N SER A 6 -19.49 23.04 -3.19
CA SER A 6 -20.22 21.80 -3.48
C SER A 6 -20.35 20.87 -2.27
N ARG A 7 -19.35 20.83 -1.37
CA ARG A 7 -19.42 20.04 -0.13
C ARG A 7 -20.42 20.62 0.86
N LYS A 8 -20.45 21.95 0.98
CA LYS A 8 -21.42 22.65 1.84
C LYS A 8 -22.85 22.48 1.31
N ASP A 9 -23.03 22.62 0.00
CA ASP A 9 -24.30 22.40 -0.69
C ASP A 9 -24.80 20.97 -0.48
N TYR A 10 -23.93 19.96 -0.60
CA TYR A 10 -24.29 18.55 -0.37
C TYR A 10 -24.80 18.30 1.06
N LEU A 11 -24.17 18.93 2.06
CA LEU A 11 -24.60 18.86 3.45
C LEU A 11 -25.78 19.80 3.77
N GLN A 12 -26.22 20.58 2.78
CA GLN A 12 -27.20 21.64 2.92
C GLN A 12 -26.83 22.60 4.06
N LEU A 13 -25.54 22.95 4.20
CA LEU A 13 -25.05 23.88 5.22
C LEU A 13 -25.33 25.32 4.79
N THR A 14 -26.42 25.90 5.28
CA THR A 14 -26.86 27.24 4.86
C THR A 14 -26.16 28.37 5.63
N ALA A 15 -26.21 29.59 5.11
CA ALA A 15 -25.70 30.76 5.82
C ALA A 15 -26.43 31.02 7.15
N GLU A 16 -27.72 30.67 7.25
CA GLU A 16 -28.48 30.72 8.50
C GLU A 16 -27.97 29.71 9.52
N GLU A 17 -27.64 28.50 9.08
CA GLU A 17 -27.02 27.47 9.91
C GLU A 17 -25.65 27.90 10.41
N GLU A 18 -24.78 28.44 9.55
CA GLU A 18 -23.49 28.98 9.97
C GLU A 18 -23.64 30.12 11.00
N ALA A 19 -24.57 31.04 10.76
CA ALA A 19 -24.84 32.15 11.68
C ALA A 19 -25.42 31.67 13.01
N GLY A 20 -26.33 30.70 12.98
CA GLY A 20 -26.94 30.12 14.15
C GLY A 20 -25.92 29.35 15.00
N LEU A 21 -25.00 28.62 14.37
CA LEU A 21 -23.98 27.85 15.09
C LEU A 21 -23.03 28.74 15.90
N LYS A 22 -22.75 29.96 15.44
CA LYS A 22 -21.99 30.98 16.20
C LYS A 22 -22.60 31.31 17.55
N SER A 23 -23.92 31.14 17.73
CA SER A 23 -24.57 31.34 19.03
C SER A 23 -24.11 30.33 20.11
N LEU A 24 -23.48 29.22 19.72
CA LEU A 24 -22.84 28.29 20.65
C LEU A 24 -21.50 28.80 21.20
N GLN A 25 -20.90 29.84 20.61
CA GLN A 25 -19.56 30.30 21.00
C GLN A 25 -19.43 30.65 22.49
N PRO A 26 -20.38 31.37 23.14
CA PRO A 26 -20.27 31.66 24.58
C PRO A 26 -20.34 30.39 25.43
N LEU A 27 -21.26 29.48 25.10
CA LEU A 27 -21.39 28.19 25.78
C LEU A 27 -20.12 27.35 25.63
N MET A 28 -19.56 27.29 24.42
CA MET A 28 -18.33 26.57 24.14
C MET A 28 -17.15 27.18 24.87
N ALA A 29 -16.99 28.51 24.85
CA ALA A 29 -15.91 29.20 25.55
C ALA A 29 -15.94 28.94 27.06
N GLN A 30 -17.13 28.85 27.66
CA GLN A 30 -17.29 28.54 29.09
C GLN A 30 -16.91 27.10 29.43
N HIS A 31 -17.14 26.14 28.52
CA HIS A 31 -16.95 24.71 28.80
C HIS A 31 -15.75 24.07 28.09
N VAL A 32 -15.01 24.81 27.26
CA VAL A 32 -13.94 24.24 26.40
C VAL A 32 -12.85 23.53 27.21
N ASP A 33 -12.48 24.08 28.38
CA ASP A 33 -11.48 23.47 29.26
C ASP A 33 -11.95 22.12 29.81
N GLU A 34 -13.20 22.03 30.23
CA GLU A 34 -13.81 20.78 30.73
C GLU A 34 -13.93 19.75 29.62
N LEU A 35 -14.40 20.17 28.43
CA LEU A 35 -14.58 19.31 27.26
C LEU A 35 -13.24 18.72 26.80
N VAL A 36 -12.22 19.55 26.67
CA VAL A 36 -10.87 19.08 26.30
C VAL A 36 -10.27 18.23 27.43
N GLY A 37 -10.52 18.58 28.70
CA GLY A 37 -10.11 17.74 29.82
C GLY A 37 -10.71 16.32 29.75
N ALA A 38 -12.01 16.23 29.48
CA ALA A 38 -12.70 14.94 29.31
C ALA A 38 -12.18 14.17 28.10
N PHE A 39 -11.91 14.86 26.99
CA PHE A 39 -11.31 14.29 25.79
C PHE A 39 -9.98 13.60 26.09
N TYR A 40 -9.03 14.29 26.72
CA TYR A 40 -7.72 13.72 27.04
C TYR A 40 -7.80 12.62 28.10
N ARG A 41 -8.70 12.74 29.09
CA ARG A 41 -8.93 11.65 30.05
C ARG A 41 -9.36 10.36 29.35
N HIS A 42 -10.17 10.46 28.29
CA HIS A 42 -10.58 9.29 27.51
C HIS A 42 -9.44 8.74 26.66
N LEU A 43 -8.69 9.59 25.94
CA LEU A 43 -7.55 9.12 25.12
C LEU A 43 -6.52 8.34 25.97
N LEU A 44 -6.21 8.83 27.17
CA LEU A 44 -5.24 8.17 28.05
C LEU A 44 -5.68 6.78 28.55
N GLN A 45 -6.93 6.37 28.33
CA GLN A 45 -7.43 5.02 28.67
C GLN A 45 -7.04 3.96 27.63
N PHE A 46 -6.66 4.34 26.42
CA PHE A 46 -6.31 3.42 25.33
C PHE A 46 -4.82 3.49 25.02
N GLU A 47 -4.18 2.34 24.86
CA GLU A 47 -2.73 2.27 24.66
C GLU A 47 -2.29 3.03 23.42
N GLU A 48 -3.02 2.87 22.31
CA GLU A 48 -2.69 3.41 21.00
C GLU A 48 -2.70 4.94 20.98
N THR A 49 -3.62 5.57 21.70
CA THR A 49 -3.70 7.04 21.78
C THR A 49 -2.86 7.60 22.91
N ARG A 50 -2.70 6.87 24.03
CA ARG A 50 -1.77 7.22 25.11
C ARG A 50 -0.31 7.21 24.66
N ALA A 51 0.09 6.27 23.81
CA ALA A 51 1.46 6.17 23.29
C ALA A 51 1.90 7.42 22.51
N LEU A 52 0.94 8.18 21.96
CA LEU A 52 1.19 9.44 21.24
C LEU A 52 1.27 10.67 22.17
N LEU A 53 1.01 10.49 23.47
CA LEU A 53 0.86 11.56 24.47
C LEU A 53 1.84 11.38 25.66
N THR A 54 3.06 10.96 25.39
CA THR A 54 4.06 10.63 26.42
C THR A 54 4.75 11.85 27.05
N ASP A 55 4.80 12.98 26.32
CA ASP A 55 5.42 14.22 26.80
C ASP A 55 4.36 15.17 27.38
N GLU A 56 4.49 15.49 28.67
CA GLU A 56 3.54 16.35 29.39
C GLU A 56 3.52 17.81 28.90
N LEU A 57 4.68 18.34 28.50
CA LEU A 57 4.79 19.70 27.98
C LEU A 57 4.13 19.80 26.60
N ILE A 58 4.35 18.81 25.74
CA ILE A 58 3.68 18.69 24.44
C ILE A 58 2.18 18.51 24.65
N THR A 59 1.77 17.63 25.57
CA THR A 59 0.34 17.39 25.88
C THR A 59 -0.37 18.66 26.32
N THR A 60 0.29 19.52 27.08
CA THR A 60 -0.28 20.81 27.52
C THR A 60 -0.51 21.74 26.32
N ARG A 61 0.48 21.86 25.42
CA ARG A 61 0.34 22.63 24.17
C ARG A 61 -0.74 22.07 23.25
N LEU A 62 -0.84 20.74 23.16
CA LEU A 62 -1.85 20.05 22.37
C LEU A 62 -3.26 20.30 22.93
N LYS A 63 -3.45 20.35 24.25
CA LYS A 63 -4.74 20.74 24.86
C LYS A 63 -5.16 22.13 24.40
N ASP A 64 -4.26 23.12 24.40
CA ASP A 64 -4.61 24.47 23.95
C ASP A 64 -4.89 24.54 22.45
N ALA A 65 -4.16 23.78 21.64
CA ALA A 65 -4.48 23.63 20.22
C ALA A 65 -5.86 22.99 20.02
N GLN A 66 -6.20 21.97 20.81
CA GLN A 66 -7.49 21.30 20.77
C GLN A 66 -8.64 22.19 21.21
N LYS A 67 -8.44 23.10 22.19
CA LYS A 67 -9.43 24.10 22.57
C LYS A 67 -9.76 25.03 21.40
N ARG A 68 -8.72 25.57 20.74
CA ARG A 68 -8.90 26.41 19.54
C ARG A 68 -9.58 25.64 18.41
N TYR A 69 -9.21 24.38 18.23
CA TYR A 69 -9.85 23.49 17.26
C TYR A 69 -11.35 23.34 17.53
N LEU A 70 -11.70 22.96 18.76
CA LEU A 70 -13.08 22.72 19.17
C LEU A 70 -13.94 23.99 19.05
N LEU A 71 -13.39 25.16 19.41
CA LEU A 71 -14.05 26.44 19.19
C LEU A 71 -14.26 26.73 17.70
N SER A 72 -13.26 26.45 16.86
CA SER A 72 -13.37 26.70 15.41
C SER A 72 -14.48 25.89 14.73
N LEU A 73 -14.93 24.77 15.32
CA LEU A 73 -16.09 24.02 14.81
C LEU A 73 -17.39 24.82 14.89
N VAL A 74 -17.53 25.77 15.83
CA VAL A 74 -18.77 26.53 16.01
C VAL A 74 -18.67 28.01 15.63
N THR A 75 -17.47 28.54 15.39
CA THR A 75 -17.29 29.97 15.10
C THR A 75 -17.35 30.31 13.62
N GLY A 76 -16.99 29.38 12.72
CA GLY A 76 -16.75 29.70 11.31
C GLY A 76 -15.75 30.87 11.11
N PRO A 77 -15.74 31.54 9.95
CA PRO A 77 -16.42 31.12 8.71
C PRO A 77 -15.90 29.76 8.22
N TYR A 78 -16.73 29.01 7.50
CA TYR A 78 -16.34 27.75 6.87
C TYR A 78 -15.94 28.04 5.43
N ASP A 79 -14.72 28.54 5.28
CA ASP A 79 -14.14 29.01 4.02
C ASP A 79 -12.90 28.18 3.62
N ARG A 80 -12.21 28.60 2.56
CA ARG A 80 -11.00 27.92 2.08
C ARG A 80 -9.89 27.83 3.15
N PRO A 81 -9.56 28.88 3.92
CA PRO A 81 -8.67 28.77 5.07
C PRO A 81 -9.07 27.69 6.08
N TYR A 82 -10.37 27.56 6.40
CA TYR A 82 -10.88 26.48 7.24
C TYR A 82 -10.55 25.12 6.63
N MET A 83 -10.90 24.93 5.36
CA MET A 83 -10.69 23.68 4.62
C MET A 83 -9.21 23.26 4.63
N GLU A 84 -8.32 24.16 4.22
CA GLU A 84 -6.88 23.90 4.18
C GLU A 84 -6.31 23.60 5.57
N GLY A 85 -6.83 24.26 6.60
CA GLY A 85 -6.51 23.96 7.99
C GLY A 85 -6.80 22.51 8.37
N ARG A 86 -7.97 21.99 7.98
CA ARG A 86 -8.36 20.60 8.27
C ARG A 86 -7.59 19.56 7.48
N LEU A 87 -7.31 19.85 6.21
CA LEU A 87 -6.44 19.00 5.38
C LEU A 87 -5.04 18.85 6.02
N ARG A 88 -4.44 19.95 6.47
CA ARG A 88 -3.15 19.93 7.18
C ARG A 88 -3.20 19.12 8.47
N ILE A 89 -4.30 19.23 9.22
CA ILE A 89 -4.50 18.46 10.45
C ILE A 89 -4.59 16.95 10.14
N GLY A 90 -5.29 16.56 9.08
CA GLY A 90 -5.32 15.17 8.63
C GLY A 90 -3.94 14.64 8.23
N GLU A 91 -3.16 15.44 7.49
CA GLU A 91 -1.77 15.09 7.15
C GLU A 91 -0.87 14.92 8.38
N VAL A 92 -1.05 15.73 9.42
CA VAL A 92 -0.29 15.60 10.68
C VAL A 92 -0.65 14.30 11.39
N HIS A 93 -1.94 13.97 11.50
CA HIS A 93 -2.38 12.76 12.19
C HIS A 93 -1.98 11.47 11.44
N GLU A 94 -2.01 11.50 10.11
CA GLU A 94 -1.48 10.42 9.27
C GLU A 94 0.02 10.23 9.50
N ARG A 95 0.79 11.32 9.54
CA ARG A 95 2.25 11.29 9.71
C ARG A 95 2.69 10.71 11.05
N ILE A 96 1.94 10.98 12.13
CA ILE A 96 2.23 10.42 13.47
C ILE A 96 1.69 8.99 13.64
N GLY A 97 1.07 8.41 12.61
CA GLY A 97 0.56 7.04 12.64
C GLY A 97 -0.75 6.85 13.39
N LEU A 98 -1.49 7.93 13.70
CA LEU A 98 -2.83 7.80 14.27
C LEU A 98 -3.75 7.25 13.19
N THR A 99 -4.32 6.06 13.40
CA THR A 99 -5.19 5.45 12.39
C THR A 99 -6.58 6.12 12.34
N PRO A 100 -7.27 6.08 11.19
CA PRO A 100 -8.58 6.74 11.03
C PRO A 100 -9.63 6.31 12.06
N GLN A 101 -9.58 5.07 12.55
CA GLN A 101 -10.55 4.58 13.55
C GLN A 101 -10.49 5.38 14.87
N TRP A 102 -9.28 5.72 15.33
CA TRP A 102 -9.08 6.51 16.54
C TRP A 102 -9.45 7.97 16.31
N TYR A 103 -9.11 8.50 15.13
CA TYR A 103 -9.48 9.86 14.74
C TYR A 103 -11.01 10.02 14.63
N LEU A 104 -11.72 9.09 14.00
CA LEU A 104 -13.18 9.09 13.92
C LEU A 104 -13.83 8.91 15.29
N GLY A 105 -13.30 8.02 16.12
CA GLY A 105 -13.77 7.82 17.50
C GLY A 105 -13.68 9.09 18.34
N ALA A 106 -12.66 9.92 18.13
CA ALA A 106 -12.53 11.22 18.78
C ALA A 106 -13.68 12.19 18.47
N TYR A 107 -14.26 12.17 17.25
CA TYR A 107 -15.45 12.98 16.96
C TYR A 107 -16.72 12.43 17.58
N ALA A 108 -16.87 11.11 17.61
CA ALA A 108 -17.99 10.49 18.33
C ALA A 108 -17.96 10.91 19.81
N LEU A 109 -16.76 10.97 20.42
CA LEU A 109 -16.57 11.51 21.76
C LEU A 109 -16.96 12.99 21.85
N TYR A 110 -16.55 13.84 20.90
CA TYR A 110 -17.01 15.23 20.90
C TYR A 110 -18.53 15.36 20.84
N LEU A 111 -19.20 14.63 19.96
CA LEU A 111 -20.66 14.67 19.86
C LEU A 111 -21.33 14.16 21.15
N ASN A 112 -20.78 13.12 21.79
CA ASN A 112 -21.25 12.60 23.07
C ASN A 112 -21.12 13.63 24.21
N LEU A 113 -20.12 14.50 24.17
CA LEU A 113 -19.93 15.57 25.16
C LEU A 113 -20.77 16.81 24.83
N LEU A 114 -20.87 17.18 23.56
CA LEU A 114 -21.50 18.42 23.10
C LEU A 114 -23.04 18.33 23.06
N HIS A 115 -23.61 17.23 22.57
CA HIS A 115 -25.06 17.13 22.42
C HIS A 115 -25.81 17.26 23.76
N PRO A 116 -25.39 16.61 24.86
CA PRO A 116 -26.03 16.80 26.17
C PRO A 116 -25.87 18.22 26.70
N LEU A 117 -24.72 18.86 26.48
CA LEU A 117 -24.45 20.23 26.90
C LEU A 117 -25.39 21.22 26.19
N ILE A 118 -25.52 21.11 24.87
CA ILE A 118 -26.43 21.92 24.06
C ILE A 118 -27.88 21.68 24.49
N PHE A 119 -28.28 20.42 24.67
CA PHE A 119 -29.62 20.08 25.13
C PHE A 119 -29.95 20.67 26.51
N LYS A 120 -29.01 20.63 27.45
CA LYS A 120 -29.19 21.21 28.77
C LYS A 120 -29.35 22.73 28.70
N TYR A 121 -28.56 23.41 27.88
CA TYR A 121 -28.55 24.88 27.79
C TYR A 121 -29.77 25.44 27.04
N PHE A 122 -30.24 24.75 25.99
CA PHE A 122 -31.38 25.17 25.17
C PHE A 122 -32.66 24.38 25.47
N ARG A 123 -32.80 23.83 26.70
CA ARG A 123 -33.95 22.99 27.09
C ARG A 123 -35.29 23.67 26.85
N ASP A 124 -35.38 24.97 27.12
CA ASP A 124 -36.62 25.76 26.98
C ASP A 124 -36.86 26.24 25.54
N LYS A 125 -35.95 25.92 24.61
CA LYS A 125 -36.02 26.29 23.19
C LYS A 125 -35.79 25.05 22.32
N PRO A 126 -36.74 24.09 22.29
CA PRO A 126 -36.54 22.78 21.66
C PRO A 126 -36.18 22.87 20.18
N ASP A 127 -36.82 23.76 19.43
CA ASP A 127 -36.55 23.95 17.99
C ASP A 127 -35.13 24.49 17.77
N GLN A 128 -34.72 25.49 18.56
CA GLN A 128 -33.35 26.03 18.50
C GLN A 128 -32.31 24.97 18.92
N CYS A 129 -32.60 24.19 19.96
CA CYS A 129 -31.75 23.09 20.39
C CYS A 129 -31.58 22.05 19.27
N GLN A 130 -32.67 21.63 18.64
CA GLN A 130 -32.64 20.66 17.56
C GLN A 130 -31.86 21.20 16.35
N PHE A 131 -32.17 22.44 15.95
CA PHE A 131 -31.46 23.14 14.88
C PHE A 131 -29.95 23.15 15.11
N LEU A 132 -29.48 23.65 16.26
CA LEU A 132 -28.05 23.74 16.58
C LEU A 132 -27.36 22.38 16.64
N ARG A 133 -28.05 21.33 17.13
CA ARG A 133 -27.50 19.97 17.16
C ARG A 133 -27.34 19.39 15.76
N ILE A 134 -28.34 19.56 14.89
CA ILE A 134 -28.26 19.08 13.50
C ILE A 134 -27.16 19.83 12.75
N THR A 135 -27.11 21.15 12.88
CA THR A 135 -26.08 21.98 12.24
C THR A 135 -24.67 21.62 12.72
N LEU A 136 -24.47 21.43 14.03
CA LEU A 136 -23.19 20.96 14.58
C LEU A 136 -22.78 19.61 13.96
N THR A 137 -23.71 18.67 13.86
CA THR A 137 -23.45 17.36 13.24
C THR A 137 -23.03 17.52 11.78
N LYS A 138 -23.71 18.38 10.99
CA LYS A 138 -23.31 18.67 9.60
C LYS A 138 -21.87 19.20 9.52
N VAL A 139 -21.51 20.16 10.37
CA VAL A 139 -20.15 20.72 10.40
C VAL A 139 -19.13 19.66 10.81
N VAL A 140 -19.45 18.80 11.78
CA VAL A 140 -18.59 17.67 12.16
C VAL A 140 -18.37 16.71 10.98
N PHE A 141 -19.41 16.37 10.21
CA PHE A 141 -19.26 15.53 9.03
C PHE A 141 -18.48 16.20 7.90
N LEU A 142 -18.68 17.50 7.66
CA LEU A 142 -17.85 18.29 6.75
C LEU A 142 -16.38 18.20 7.14
N ASP A 143 -16.11 18.40 8.42
CA ASP A 143 -14.78 18.42 9.00
C ASP A 143 -14.07 17.06 8.91
N ILE A 144 -14.76 15.98 9.31
CA ILE A 144 -14.27 14.61 9.18
C ILE A 144 -13.96 14.28 7.72
N SER A 145 -14.82 14.69 6.77
CA SER A 145 -14.63 14.38 5.35
C SER A 145 -13.29 14.89 4.82
N LEU A 146 -12.87 16.09 5.23
CA LEU A 146 -11.60 16.70 4.83
C LEU A 146 -10.40 15.95 5.42
N VAL A 147 -10.52 15.52 6.68
CA VAL A 147 -9.43 14.80 7.31
C VAL A 147 -9.28 13.42 6.68
N ILE A 148 -10.38 12.69 6.48
CA ILE A 148 -10.38 11.38 5.82
C ILE A 148 -9.86 11.48 4.38
N GLU A 149 -10.19 12.55 3.66
CA GLU A 149 -9.60 12.82 2.35
C GLU A 149 -8.08 12.95 2.41
N ALA A 150 -7.53 13.66 3.41
CA ALA A 150 -6.08 13.76 3.58
C ALA A 150 -5.43 12.38 3.82
N TYR A 151 -6.06 11.53 4.64
CA TYR A 151 -5.63 10.14 4.85
C TYR A 151 -5.63 9.33 3.55
N ILE A 152 -6.74 9.40 2.79
CA ILE A 152 -6.90 8.65 1.54
C ILE A 152 -5.86 9.11 0.52
N ARG A 153 -5.67 10.43 0.37
CA ARG A 153 -4.67 10.99 -0.55
C ARG A 153 -3.27 10.46 -0.22
N LYS A 154 -2.86 10.48 1.05
CA LYS A 154 -1.55 9.93 1.46
C LYS A 154 -1.43 8.43 1.27
N SER A 155 -2.49 7.67 1.51
CA SER A 155 -2.52 6.23 1.22
C SER A 155 -2.37 5.94 -0.27
N SER A 156 -3.11 6.66 -1.13
CA SER A 156 -3.04 6.54 -2.58
C SER A 156 -1.66 6.89 -3.12
N GLU A 157 -1.05 7.99 -2.65
CA GLU A 157 0.33 8.36 -3.01
C GLU A 157 1.34 7.23 -2.70
N LYS A 158 1.25 6.64 -1.50
CA LYS A 158 2.11 5.52 -1.08
C LYS A 158 1.87 4.28 -1.95
N PHE A 159 0.60 3.97 -2.22
CA PHE A 159 0.23 2.82 -3.04
C PHE A 159 0.75 2.96 -4.48
N GLU A 160 0.57 4.11 -5.11
CA GLU A 160 1.08 4.38 -6.45
C GLU A 160 2.61 4.29 -6.51
N PHE A 161 3.30 4.84 -5.51
CA PHE A 161 4.74 4.76 -5.42
C PHE A 161 5.24 3.31 -5.32
N ALA A 162 4.62 2.50 -4.44
CA ALA A 162 4.95 1.08 -4.31
C ALA A 162 4.67 0.30 -5.61
N ASN A 163 3.54 0.56 -6.27
CA ASN A 163 3.19 -0.09 -7.52
C ASN A 163 4.17 0.26 -8.65
N ARG A 164 4.63 1.52 -8.73
CA ARG A 164 5.68 1.95 -9.68
C ARG A 164 7.00 1.21 -9.46
N GLN A 165 7.40 1.02 -8.20
CA GLN A 165 8.62 0.26 -7.87
C GLN A 165 8.49 -1.22 -8.24
N LEU A 166 7.36 -1.85 -7.92
CA LEU A 166 7.09 -3.24 -8.30
C LEU A 166 7.14 -3.43 -9.82
N ALA A 167 6.52 -2.51 -10.58
CA ALA A 167 6.56 -2.54 -12.03
C ALA A 167 7.98 -2.35 -12.60
N ALA A 168 8.81 -1.51 -11.96
CA ALA A 168 10.21 -1.33 -12.36
C ALA A 168 11.04 -2.61 -12.12
N LEU A 169 10.92 -3.21 -10.94
CA LEU A 169 11.62 -4.44 -10.58
C LEU A 169 11.18 -5.61 -11.47
N SER A 170 9.88 -5.75 -11.73
CA SER A 170 9.35 -6.77 -12.64
C SER A 170 9.96 -6.67 -14.03
N ARG A 171 10.05 -5.46 -14.60
CA ARG A 171 10.71 -5.24 -15.90
C ARG A 171 12.20 -5.57 -15.87
N GLU A 172 12.90 -5.29 -14.78
CA GLU A 172 14.32 -5.61 -14.63
C GLU A 172 14.55 -7.12 -14.55
N LEU A 173 13.72 -7.82 -13.78
CA LEU A 173 13.74 -9.29 -13.69
C LEU A 173 13.45 -9.94 -15.04
N GLU A 174 12.43 -9.46 -15.78
CA GLU A 174 12.12 -9.95 -17.13
C GLU A 174 13.29 -9.77 -18.10
N LYS A 175 13.96 -8.61 -18.06
CA LYS A 175 15.17 -8.37 -18.87
C LYS A 175 16.29 -9.34 -18.49
N GLY A 176 16.53 -9.53 -17.18
CA GLY A 176 17.54 -10.47 -16.69
C GLY A 176 17.27 -11.92 -17.10
N LEU A 177 16.02 -12.37 -17.01
CA LEU A 177 15.60 -13.72 -17.45
C LEU A 177 15.77 -13.91 -18.96
N ASN A 178 15.34 -12.92 -19.76
CA ASN A 178 15.50 -12.95 -21.20
C ASN A 178 16.98 -12.98 -21.60
N GLN A 179 17.83 -12.21 -20.91
CA GLN A 179 19.27 -12.22 -21.16
C GLN A 179 19.89 -13.57 -20.82
N ARG A 180 19.61 -14.13 -19.63
CA ARG A 180 20.08 -15.48 -19.24
C ARG A 180 19.63 -16.56 -20.21
N THR A 181 18.39 -16.48 -20.69
CA THR A 181 17.87 -17.45 -21.66
C THR A 181 18.57 -17.32 -23.01
N LYS A 182 18.89 -16.10 -23.46
CA LYS A 182 19.70 -15.87 -24.66
C LYS A 182 21.13 -16.38 -24.50
N ASP A 183 21.76 -16.15 -23.36
CA ASP A 183 23.13 -16.58 -23.10
C ASP A 183 23.22 -18.11 -23.04
N LEU A 184 22.28 -18.78 -22.37
CA LEU A 184 22.17 -20.24 -22.37
C LEU A 184 21.96 -20.81 -23.79
N ARG A 185 21.14 -20.14 -24.62
CA ARG A 185 20.97 -20.54 -26.02
C ARG A 185 22.26 -20.40 -26.82
N LYS A 186 22.96 -19.27 -26.69
CA LYS A 186 24.25 -19.03 -27.36
C LYS A 186 25.30 -20.06 -26.94
N GLU A 187 25.41 -20.36 -25.65
CA GLU A 187 26.36 -21.35 -25.13
C GLU A 187 26.03 -22.75 -25.67
N ARG A 188 24.76 -23.15 -25.63
CA ARG A 188 24.30 -24.42 -26.22
C ARG A 188 24.61 -24.51 -27.72
N ASP A 189 24.32 -23.45 -28.47
CA ASP A 189 24.51 -23.42 -29.92
C ASP A 189 26.00 -23.45 -30.27
N PHE A 190 26.85 -22.73 -29.51
CA PHE A 190 28.30 -22.78 -29.64
C PHE A 190 28.86 -24.18 -29.38
N ILE A 191 28.48 -24.83 -28.27
CA ILE A 191 28.87 -26.21 -27.97
C ILE A 191 28.46 -27.13 -29.13
N SER A 192 27.22 -26.99 -29.64
CA SER A 192 26.76 -27.80 -30.76
C SER A 192 27.60 -27.58 -32.02
N THR A 193 27.93 -26.32 -32.37
CA THR A 193 28.77 -26.02 -33.54
C THR A 193 30.19 -26.58 -33.39
N VAL A 194 30.81 -26.47 -32.21
CA VAL A 194 32.15 -27.01 -31.96
C VAL A 194 32.16 -28.54 -32.09
N LEU A 195 31.16 -29.23 -31.51
CA LEU A 195 31.05 -30.68 -31.63
C LEU A 195 30.87 -31.12 -33.10
N GLU A 196 30.01 -30.42 -33.86
CA GLU A 196 29.71 -30.75 -35.26
C GLU A 196 30.87 -30.47 -36.23
N THR A 197 31.67 -29.43 -35.98
CA THR A 197 32.77 -29.03 -36.87
C THR A 197 34.11 -29.69 -36.53
N SER A 198 34.21 -30.34 -35.37
CA SER A 198 35.42 -31.04 -34.97
C SER A 198 35.74 -32.20 -35.90
N SER A 199 37.02 -32.29 -36.29
CA SER A 199 37.55 -33.39 -37.11
C SER A 199 37.78 -34.69 -36.31
N ALA A 200 37.55 -34.68 -35.00
CA ALA A 200 37.57 -35.90 -34.18
C ALA A 200 36.22 -36.62 -34.25
N LEU A 201 36.26 -37.95 -34.19
CA LEU A 201 35.07 -38.78 -33.96
C LEU A 201 34.57 -38.51 -32.54
N MET A 202 33.40 -37.88 -32.39
CA MET A 202 32.78 -37.62 -31.09
C MET A 202 31.39 -38.24 -30.98
N VAL A 203 31.25 -39.06 -29.94
CA VAL A 203 30.00 -39.70 -29.53
C VAL A 203 29.74 -39.33 -28.08
N VAL A 204 28.60 -38.72 -27.78
CA VAL A 204 28.17 -38.43 -26.40
C VAL A 204 27.13 -39.45 -26.00
N LEU A 205 27.29 -40.02 -24.80
CA LEU A 205 26.40 -41.03 -24.24
C LEU A 205 25.64 -40.46 -23.03
N ASP A 206 24.42 -40.94 -22.78
CA ASP A 206 23.71 -40.68 -21.51
C ASP A 206 24.27 -41.54 -20.36
N GLN A 207 23.68 -41.38 -19.16
CA GLN A 207 24.06 -42.16 -17.97
C GLN A 207 23.89 -43.67 -18.14
N GLY A 208 23.04 -44.12 -19.07
CA GLY A 208 22.85 -45.53 -19.40
C GLY A 208 23.79 -46.02 -20.50
N GLY A 209 24.70 -45.19 -21.02
CA GLY A 209 25.59 -45.54 -22.12
C GLY A 209 24.92 -45.54 -23.50
N ARG A 210 23.79 -44.85 -23.67
CA ARG A 210 23.08 -44.72 -24.96
C ARG A 210 23.50 -43.46 -25.70
N ILE A 211 23.61 -43.53 -27.03
CA ILE A 211 24.06 -42.42 -27.86
C ILE A 211 23.03 -41.27 -27.85
N VAL A 212 23.47 -40.09 -27.41
CA VAL A 212 22.67 -38.84 -27.41
C VAL A 212 23.20 -37.79 -28.38
N ARG A 213 24.49 -37.82 -28.72
CA ARG A 213 25.08 -37.03 -29.82
C ARG A 213 26.05 -37.86 -30.63
N PHE A 214 26.11 -37.58 -31.92
CA PHE A 214 26.95 -38.23 -32.91
C PHE A 214 27.32 -37.16 -33.94
N ASN A 215 28.56 -36.69 -33.95
CA ASN A 215 28.93 -35.54 -34.78
C ASN A 215 29.07 -35.90 -36.27
N ARG A 216 29.07 -34.88 -37.13
CA ARG A 216 29.20 -35.07 -38.58
C ARG A 216 30.43 -35.87 -39.04
N THR A 217 31.54 -35.78 -38.32
CA THR A 217 32.73 -36.60 -38.64
C THR A 217 32.47 -38.08 -38.38
N CYS A 218 31.79 -38.42 -37.29
CA CYS A 218 31.30 -39.78 -37.07
C CYS A 218 30.39 -40.27 -38.19
N GLU A 219 29.42 -39.47 -38.64
CA GLU A 219 28.53 -39.89 -39.73
C GLU A 219 29.28 -40.19 -41.03
N ARG A 220 30.26 -39.35 -41.37
CA ARG A 220 31.07 -39.53 -42.60
C ARG A 220 32.00 -40.73 -42.53
N THR A 221 32.57 -41.02 -41.35
CA THR A 221 33.54 -42.11 -41.20
C THR A 221 32.88 -43.46 -41.00
N THR A 222 31.77 -43.53 -40.25
CA THR A 222 31.08 -44.80 -39.96
C THR A 222 29.99 -45.14 -40.97
N GLY A 223 29.46 -44.13 -41.67
CA GLY A 223 28.34 -44.27 -42.61
C GLY A 223 26.95 -44.29 -41.96
N TYR A 224 26.85 -44.17 -40.63
CA TYR A 224 25.58 -44.09 -39.93
C TYR A 224 25.19 -42.64 -39.60
N THR A 225 23.91 -42.31 -39.72
CA THR A 225 23.38 -41.02 -39.27
C THR A 225 23.05 -41.03 -37.78
N LEU A 226 23.02 -39.85 -37.13
CA LEU A 226 22.58 -39.75 -35.74
C LEU A 226 21.21 -40.40 -35.52
N ASP A 227 20.24 -40.18 -36.41
CA ASP A 227 18.88 -40.71 -36.24
C ASP A 227 18.83 -42.25 -36.26
N GLU A 228 19.76 -42.92 -36.93
CA GLU A 228 19.84 -44.39 -36.95
C GLU A 228 20.41 -44.98 -35.65
N VAL A 229 21.33 -44.26 -35.01
CA VAL A 229 22.08 -44.74 -33.84
C VAL A 229 21.63 -44.13 -32.51
N LYS A 230 20.86 -43.03 -32.54
CA LYS A 230 20.37 -42.33 -31.34
C LYS A 230 19.55 -43.26 -30.44
N GLY A 231 19.82 -43.21 -29.13
CA GLY A 231 19.18 -44.05 -28.12
C GLY A 231 19.65 -45.50 -28.08
N ARG A 232 20.49 -45.94 -29.02
CA ARG A 232 21.13 -47.26 -29.03
C ARG A 232 22.49 -47.21 -28.32
N HIS A 233 23.05 -48.39 -28.03
CA HIS A 233 24.39 -48.46 -27.48
C HIS A 233 25.45 -48.49 -28.58
N PRO A 234 26.64 -47.89 -28.36
CA PRO A 234 27.70 -47.88 -29.37
C PRO A 234 28.20 -49.29 -29.71
N TRP A 235 28.20 -50.23 -28.76
CA TRP A 235 28.63 -51.61 -28.98
C TRP A 235 27.70 -52.45 -29.86
N ASP A 236 26.51 -51.95 -30.20
CA ASP A 236 25.60 -52.70 -31.07
C ASP A 236 26.03 -52.63 -32.54
N ARG A 237 26.72 -51.57 -32.96
CA ARG A 237 27.02 -51.29 -34.38
C ARG A 237 28.33 -50.57 -34.68
N LEU A 238 28.96 -49.93 -33.68
CA LEU A 238 30.11 -49.04 -33.89
C LEU A 238 31.42 -49.59 -33.32
N MET A 239 31.40 -50.77 -32.68
CA MET A 239 32.57 -51.37 -32.04
C MET A 239 32.80 -52.79 -32.55
N LEU A 240 34.06 -53.21 -32.54
CA LEU A 240 34.43 -54.59 -32.81
C LEU A 240 34.10 -55.48 -31.60
N PRO A 241 33.73 -56.76 -31.79
CA PRO A 241 33.30 -57.65 -30.70
C PRO A 241 34.29 -57.75 -29.53
N GLU A 242 35.58 -57.62 -29.82
CA GLU A 242 36.68 -57.66 -28.84
C GLU A 242 36.73 -56.45 -27.90
N ASP A 243 36.20 -55.30 -28.31
CA ASP A 243 36.20 -54.06 -27.52
C ASP A 243 34.91 -53.84 -26.71
N VAL A 244 33.89 -54.69 -26.90
CA VAL A 244 32.54 -54.48 -26.35
C VAL A 244 32.50 -54.62 -24.82
N GLU A 245 33.04 -55.70 -24.26
CA GLU A 245 32.92 -55.96 -22.82
C GLU A 245 33.71 -55.01 -21.92
N PRO A 246 34.93 -54.56 -22.27
CA PRO A 246 35.61 -53.50 -21.54
C PRO A 246 34.80 -52.21 -21.45
N VAL A 247 34.13 -51.83 -22.55
CA VAL A 247 33.32 -50.61 -22.60
C VAL A 247 32.03 -50.78 -21.82
N LYS A 248 31.31 -51.90 -21.96
CA LYS A 248 30.10 -52.17 -21.17
C LYS A 248 30.36 -52.15 -19.67
N ALA A 249 31.52 -52.65 -19.23
CA ALA A 249 31.89 -52.65 -17.82
C ALA A 249 32.03 -51.24 -17.23
N ALA A 250 32.34 -50.23 -18.05
CA ALA A 250 32.43 -48.83 -17.61
C ALA A 250 31.06 -48.15 -17.37
N PHE A 251 29.96 -48.77 -17.80
CA PHE A 251 28.58 -48.27 -17.66
C PHE A 251 27.71 -49.15 -16.74
N ARG A 252 28.33 -50.10 -16.02
CA ARG A 252 27.66 -50.95 -15.01
C ARG A 252 27.67 -50.32 -13.63
#